data_AF-A0A097IJL3-F1
#
_entry.id   AF-A0A097IJL3-F1
#
_cell.length_a   1.000
_cell.length_b   1.000
_cell.length_c   1.000
_cell.angle_alpha   90.00
_cell.angle_beta   90.00
_cell.angle_gamma   90.00
#
_symmetry.space_group_name_H-M   'P 1'
#
loop_
_entity.id
_entity.type
_entity.pdbx_description
1 polymer ?
#
loop_
_entity_poly.entity_id
_entity_poly.type
_entity_poly.pdbx_seq_one_letter_code
_entity_poly.pdbx_strand_id
1 'polypeptide(L)'
;MEVGNCIAEETVATEGQLLAEDEVKVVDCGAPHREEVYHVTDMTETEIPLDSDSAGWEDIGIDYCTDPFETYTGTDILHSDYSYSFWHPSEGSWKQGDKEIVCLISHEEDHSGSVKS
;
A
#
# COMPACT_ATOMS: atom_id res chain seq x y z
N MET A 1 -6.11 4.86 -5.81
CA MET A 1 -5.55 5.69 -4.70
C MET A 1 -4.51 6.67 -5.23
N GLU A 2 -4.08 7.69 -4.47
CA GLU A 2 -3.04 8.63 -4.90
C GLU A 2 -1.85 8.71 -3.92
N VAL A 3 -0.63 8.91 -4.44
CA VAL A 3 0.58 9.13 -3.64
C VAL A 3 0.42 10.36 -2.75
N GLY A 4 0.74 10.22 -1.46
CA GLY A 4 0.56 11.21 -0.41
C GLY A 4 -0.82 11.22 0.24
N ASN A 5 -1.72 10.30 -0.11
CA ASN A 5 -2.94 10.09 0.66
C ASN A 5 -2.60 9.48 2.03
N CYS A 6 -3.10 10.09 3.10
CA CYS A 6 -3.01 9.59 4.47
C CYS A 6 -4.33 8.96 4.89
N ILE A 7 -4.28 7.79 5.51
CA ILE A 7 -5.43 6.90 5.70
C ILE A 7 -5.61 6.61 7.19
N ALA A 8 -6.83 6.83 7.67
CA ALA A 8 -7.19 6.55 9.05
C ALA A 8 -7.25 5.05 9.33
N GLU A 9 -6.96 4.65 10.58
CA GLU A 9 -7.07 3.26 11.07
C GLU A 9 -8.39 2.59 10.69
N GLU A 10 -9.49 3.35 10.72
CA GLU A 10 -10.86 2.84 10.57
C GLU A 10 -11.13 2.21 9.18
N THR A 11 -10.16 2.23 8.29
CA THR A 11 -10.17 1.51 7.01
C THR A 11 -9.98 0.01 7.25
N VAL A 12 -11.02 -0.78 7.00
CA VAL A 12 -11.00 -2.23 7.20
C VAL A 12 -10.62 -2.92 5.89
N ALA A 13 -9.33 -3.00 5.60
CA ALA A 13 -8.84 -3.81 4.48
C ALA A 13 -8.81 -5.29 4.89
N THR A 14 -9.34 -6.16 4.04
CA THR A 14 -9.19 -7.62 4.21
C THR A 14 -7.95 -8.04 3.46
N GLU A 15 -6.95 -8.59 4.16
CA GLU A 15 -5.78 -9.28 3.58
C GLU A 15 -5.10 -8.52 2.40
N GLY A 16 -4.89 -7.20 2.53
CA GLY A 16 -4.20 -6.42 1.50
C GLY A 16 -4.99 -6.24 0.19
N GLN A 17 -6.28 -6.53 0.16
CA GLN A 17 -7.08 -6.24 -1.03
C GLN A 17 -7.38 -4.75 -1.15
N LEU A 18 -7.29 -4.24 -2.38
CA LEU A 18 -7.76 -2.92 -2.75
C LEU A 18 -9.24 -2.80 -2.43
N LEU A 19 -9.53 -1.84 -1.56
CA LEU A 19 -10.87 -1.42 -1.21
C LEU A 19 -11.43 -0.47 -2.27
N ALA A 20 -12.77 -0.39 -2.36
CA ALA A 20 -13.37 0.69 -3.12
C ALA A 20 -13.03 2.04 -2.47
N GLU A 21 -12.91 3.10 -3.27
CA GLU A 21 -12.49 4.42 -2.77
C GLU A 21 -13.43 4.97 -1.67
N ASP A 22 -14.71 4.63 -1.71
CA ASP A 22 -15.70 5.03 -0.70
C ASP A 22 -15.61 4.24 0.62
N GLU A 23 -14.84 3.15 0.63
CA GLU A 23 -14.51 2.35 1.82
C GLU A 23 -13.21 2.80 2.48
N VAL A 24 -12.40 3.63 1.80
CA VAL A 24 -11.13 4.15 2.31
C VAL A 24 -11.31 5.54 2.90
N LYS A 25 -10.95 5.70 4.18
CA LYS A 25 -11.03 7.01 4.84
C LYS A 25 -9.72 7.78 4.69
N VAL A 26 -9.62 8.54 3.60
CA VAL A 26 -8.52 9.50 3.39
C VAL A 26 -8.71 10.74 4.28
N VAL A 27 -7.67 11.12 5.00
CA VAL A 27 -7.62 12.27 5.92
C VAL A 27 -6.46 13.21 5.57
N ASP A 28 -6.52 14.44 6.09
CA ASP A 28 -5.36 15.35 6.04
C ASP A 28 -4.21 14.73 6.85
N CYS A 29 -2.99 14.68 6.30
CA CYS A 29 -1.85 14.07 6.99
C CYS A 29 -1.49 14.79 8.30
N GLY A 30 -1.89 16.05 8.50
CA GLY A 30 -1.77 16.74 9.78
C GLY A 30 -2.74 16.23 10.86
N ALA A 31 -3.72 15.40 10.49
CA ALA A 31 -4.59 14.68 11.41
C ALA A 31 -4.00 13.29 11.77
N PRO A 32 -4.45 12.68 12.89
CA PRO A 32 -4.10 11.30 13.22
C PRO A 32 -4.45 10.31 12.10
N HIS A 33 -3.48 9.51 11.68
CA HIS A 33 -3.62 8.47 10.66
C HIS A 33 -2.60 7.34 10.90
N ARG A 34 -2.78 6.21 10.20
CA ARG A 34 -1.91 5.03 10.34
C ARG A 34 -1.13 4.68 9.10
N GLU A 35 -1.63 5.06 7.94
CA GLU A 35 -1.01 4.68 6.68
C GLU A 35 -0.86 5.86 5.74
N GLU A 36 0.20 5.85 4.95
CA GLU A 36 0.44 6.85 3.91
C GLU A 36 0.83 6.14 2.61
N VAL A 37 0.12 6.47 1.52
CA VAL A 37 0.42 5.94 0.19
C VAL A 37 1.70 6.58 -0.33
N TYR A 38 2.73 5.78 -0.58
CA TYR A 38 4.01 6.28 -1.10
C TYR A 38 4.25 5.92 -2.56
N HIS A 39 3.57 4.90 -3.07
CA HIS A 39 3.69 4.49 -4.46
C HIS A 39 2.37 3.89 -4.99
N VAL A 40 2.07 4.19 -6.25
CA VAL A 40 0.94 3.60 -6.99
C VAL A 40 1.42 3.32 -8.41
N THR A 41 1.22 2.09 -8.88
CA THR A 41 1.58 1.69 -10.24
C THR A 41 0.68 0.55 -10.73
N ASP A 42 0.64 0.33 -12.04
CA ASP A 42 0.11 -0.89 -12.61
C ASP A 42 1.18 -1.99 -12.63
N MET A 43 0.76 -3.16 -12.17
CA MET A 43 1.49 -4.42 -12.27
C MET A 43 1.64 -4.90 -13.73
N THR A 44 2.75 -5.57 -14.01
CA THR A 44 3.03 -6.15 -15.34
C THR A 44 2.58 -7.60 -15.49
N GLU A 45 2.12 -8.20 -14.39
CA GLU A 45 1.75 -9.59 -14.27
C GLU A 45 0.50 -9.90 -15.10
N THR A 46 0.59 -10.99 -15.86
CA THR A 46 -0.48 -11.40 -16.79
C THR A 46 -1.50 -12.32 -16.13
N GLU A 47 -1.12 -13.01 -15.07
CA GLU A 47 -1.96 -13.90 -14.25
C GLU A 47 -2.00 -13.39 -12.82
N ILE A 48 -3.14 -13.54 -12.14
CA ILE A 48 -3.24 -13.16 -10.74
C ILE A 48 -2.29 -14.06 -9.95
N PRO A 49 -1.47 -13.52 -9.05
CA PRO A 49 -0.73 -14.33 -8.09
C PRO A 49 -1.73 -15.20 -7.32
N LEU A 50 -1.78 -16.49 -7.64
CA LEU A 50 -2.63 -17.45 -6.95
C LEU A 50 -1.84 -18.02 -5.78
N ASP A 51 -2.44 -17.97 -4.59
CA ASP A 51 -1.96 -18.68 -3.42
C ASP A 51 -2.04 -20.19 -3.64
N SER A 52 -0.94 -20.81 -4.05
CA SER A 52 -0.64 -22.16 -3.57
C SER A 52 0.28 -22.15 -2.36
N ASP A 53 1.03 -21.06 -2.17
CA ASP A 53 1.78 -20.69 -0.98
C ASP A 53 1.79 -19.16 -0.97
N SER A 54 1.54 -18.52 0.16
CA SER A 54 1.39 -17.05 0.38
C SER A 54 2.52 -16.14 -0.13
N ALA A 55 3.50 -16.69 -0.84
CA ALA A 55 4.65 -16.00 -1.42
C ALA A 55 4.31 -15.14 -2.66
N GLY A 56 3.21 -15.42 -3.38
CA GLY A 56 2.94 -14.76 -4.66
C GLY A 56 2.73 -13.25 -4.55
N TRP A 57 1.87 -12.81 -3.62
CA TRP A 57 1.65 -11.38 -3.38
C TRP A 57 2.81 -10.73 -2.61
N GLU A 58 3.46 -11.46 -1.71
CA GLU A 58 4.64 -10.97 -0.99
C GLU A 58 5.79 -10.62 -1.95
N ASP A 59 6.09 -11.49 -2.93
CA ASP A 59 7.10 -11.23 -3.96
C ASP A 59 6.75 -10.00 -4.79
N ILE A 60 5.47 -9.83 -5.12
CA ILE A 60 4.96 -8.63 -5.81
C ILE A 60 5.15 -7.37 -4.95
N GLY A 61 4.84 -7.44 -3.66
CA GLY A 61 5.13 -6.36 -2.72
C GLY A 61 6.62 -6.01 -2.72
N ILE A 62 7.50 -7.01 -2.68
CA ILE A 62 8.95 -6.77 -2.73
C ILE A 62 9.33 -6.05 -4.03
N ASP A 63 8.87 -6.55 -5.18
CA ASP A 63 9.24 -6.04 -6.50
C ASP A 63 8.76 -4.60 -6.76
N TYR A 64 7.54 -4.27 -6.34
CA TYR A 64 6.92 -2.97 -6.66
C TYR A 64 7.00 -1.94 -5.54
N CYS A 65 7.21 -2.36 -4.28
CA CYS A 65 7.10 -1.46 -3.14
C CYS A 65 8.46 -1.17 -2.45
N THR A 66 9.46 -2.05 -2.55
CA THR A 66 10.73 -1.85 -1.81
C THR A 66 11.53 -0.63 -2.28
N ASP A 67 11.84 -0.52 -3.57
CA ASP A 67 12.67 0.58 -4.09
C ASP A 67 11.97 1.96 -3.98
N PRO A 68 10.65 2.09 -4.24
CA PRO A 68 9.95 3.35 -4.05
C PRO A 68 9.88 3.81 -2.60
N PHE A 69 9.97 2.90 -1.62
CA PHE A 69 9.95 3.26 -0.20
C PHE A 69 11.09 4.22 0.15
N GLU A 70 12.34 3.84 -0.17
CA GLU A 70 13.51 4.68 0.11
C GLU A 70 13.43 6.00 -0.67
N THR A 71 12.93 5.95 -1.90
CA THR A 71 12.74 7.16 -2.72
C THR A 71 11.76 8.15 -2.07
N TYR A 72 10.74 7.66 -1.37
CA TYR A 72 9.73 8.49 -0.73
C TYR A 72 10.15 9.01 0.65
N THR A 73 10.64 8.11 1.51
CA THR A 73 10.99 8.41 2.91
C THR A 73 12.40 8.98 3.09
N GLY A 74 13.25 8.82 2.07
CA GLY A 74 14.67 9.17 2.13
C GLY A 74 15.52 8.22 2.99
N THR A 75 14.95 7.12 3.50
CA THR A 75 15.64 6.10 4.30
C THR A 75 15.21 4.71 3.85
N ASP A 76 16.15 3.77 3.72
CA ASP A 76 15.81 2.40 3.37
C ASP A 76 15.03 1.69 4.49
N ILE A 77 14.25 0.68 4.12
CA ILE A 77 13.36 -0.04 5.06
C ILE A 77 14.10 -0.68 6.23
N LEU A 78 15.38 -1.09 6.07
CA LEU A 78 16.15 -1.75 7.13
C LEU A 78 16.69 -0.77 8.19
N HIS A 79 16.76 0.51 7.85
CA HIS A 79 17.18 1.59 8.75
C HIS A 79 16.02 2.55 9.11
N SER A 80 14.79 2.20 8.74
CA SER A 80 13.57 2.93 9.07
C SER A 80 12.87 2.33 10.29
N ASP A 81 12.15 3.15 11.05
CA ASP A 81 11.21 2.69 12.08
C ASP A 81 9.84 2.30 11.48
N TYR A 82 9.67 2.47 10.16
CA TYR A 82 8.41 2.17 9.48
C TYR A 82 8.43 0.77 8.87
N SER A 83 7.25 0.17 8.76
CA SER A 83 7.01 -0.97 7.88
C SER A 83 6.26 -0.50 6.63
N TYR A 84 6.20 -1.36 5.62
CA TYR A 84 5.29 -1.16 4.50
C TYR A 84 4.33 -2.33 4.38
N SER A 85 3.16 -2.02 3.85
CA SER A 85 2.18 -2.95 3.33
C SER A 85 1.83 -2.54 1.90
N PHE A 86 0.96 -3.29 1.26
CA PHE A 86 0.46 -2.96 -0.07
C PHE A 86 -0.97 -3.42 -0.23
N TRP A 87 -1.71 -2.71 -1.08
CA TRP A 87 -2.99 -3.14 -1.58
C TRP A 87 -2.88 -3.62 -3.02
N HIS A 88 -3.57 -4.71 -3.32
CA HIS A 88 -3.60 -5.33 -4.64
C HIS A 88 -5.04 -5.61 -5.11
N PRO A 89 -5.26 -5.83 -6.41
CA PRO A 89 -6.59 -6.10 -6.94
C PRO A 89 -7.18 -7.38 -6.34
N SER A 90 -8.49 -7.39 -6.16
CA SER A 90 -9.23 -8.62 -5.89
C SER A 90 -9.25 -9.52 -7.14
N GLU A 91 -9.54 -10.82 -7.00
CA GLU A 91 -9.74 -11.68 -8.17
C GLU A 91 -10.83 -11.15 -9.13
N GLY A 92 -11.85 -10.50 -8.57
CA GLY A 92 -12.97 -9.94 -9.32
C GLY A 92 -12.56 -8.73 -10.15
N SER A 93 -11.82 -7.79 -9.56
CA SER A 93 -11.33 -6.61 -10.28
C SER A 93 -10.23 -6.97 -11.28
N TRP A 94 -9.36 -7.92 -10.94
CA TRP A 94 -8.33 -8.44 -11.84
C TRP A 94 -8.91 -9.00 -13.15
N LYS A 95 -10.01 -9.78 -13.06
CA LYS A 95 -10.72 -10.32 -14.24
C LYS A 95 -11.29 -9.22 -15.14
N GLN A 96 -11.46 -8.01 -14.60
CA GLN A 96 -11.92 -6.83 -15.33
C GLN A 96 -10.77 -5.95 -15.84
N GLY A 97 -9.51 -6.35 -15.59
CA GLY A 97 -8.32 -5.68 -16.07
C GLY A 97 -7.66 -4.76 -15.05
N ASP A 98 -8.11 -4.75 -13.80
CA ASP A 98 -7.44 -4.02 -12.72
C ASP A 98 -6.07 -4.65 -12.42
N LYS A 99 -5.04 -3.80 -12.40
CA LYS A 99 -3.64 -4.14 -12.15
C LYS A 99 -3.00 -3.19 -11.14
N GLU A 100 -3.79 -2.32 -10.51
CA GLU A 100 -3.23 -1.32 -9.60
C GLU A 100 -2.62 -2.01 -8.39
N ILE A 101 -1.40 -1.64 -8.03
CA ILE A 101 -0.79 -1.92 -6.73
C ILE A 101 -0.53 -0.59 -6.03
N VAL A 102 -0.94 -0.51 -4.77
CA VAL A 102 -0.80 0.68 -3.92
C VAL A 102 0.10 0.31 -2.76
N CYS A 103 1.29 0.90 -2.68
CA CYS A 103 2.21 0.66 -1.58
C CYS A 103 1.98 1.68 -0.47
N LEU A 104 1.86 1.19 0.77
CA LEU A 104 1.54 1.98 1.95
C LEU A 104 2.65 1.87 2.98
N ILE A 105 3.03 2.99 3.58
CA ILE A 105 3.80 3.00 4.82
C ILE A 105 2.79 2.82 5.94
N SER A 106 3.07 1.94 6.90
CA SER A 106 2.17 1.65 8.02
C SER A 106 2.85 1.95 9.35
N HIS A 107 2.07 2.49 10.30
CA HIS A 107 2.50 2.80 11.66
C HIS A 107 1.76 1.93 12.68
N GLU A 108 2.45 1.50 13.75
CA GLU A 108 1.85 0.72 14.84
C GLU A 108 0.81 1.54 15.63
N GLU A 109 1.07 2.84 15.78
CA GLU A 109 0.19 3.80 16.44
C GLU A 109 -0.13 4.97 15.51
N ASP A 110 -1.25 5.65 15.75
CA ASP A 110 -1.61 6.84 15.00
C ASP A 110 -0.55 7.94 15.13
N HIS A 111 -0.21 8.57 14.01
CA HIS A 111 0.70 9.71 13.99
C HIS A 111 0.11 10.87 13.17
N SER A 112 0.80 12.01 13.19
CA SER A 112 0.46 13.17 12.38
C SER A 112 1.72 13.72 11.71
N GLY A 113 1.53 14.30 10.52
CA GLY A 113 2.59 14.66 9.59
C GLY A 113 2.85 13.57 8.57
N SER A 114 3.20 13.97 7.35
CA SER A 114 3.60 13.04 6.29
C SER A 114 5.03 12.55 6.50
N VAL A 115 5.30 11.31 6.10
CA VAL A 115 6.64 10.68 6.15
C VAL A 115 7.50 10.97 4.93
N LYS A 116 6.96 11.73 3.96
CA LYS A 116 7.68 12.16 2.76
C LYS A 116 8.88 13.06 3.11
N SER A 117 10.04 12.77 2.52
CA SER A 117 11.26 13.56 2.63
C SER A 117 11.28 14.84 1.79
#